data_AF-A0A8T6LXR7-F1
#
_entry.id   AF-A0A8T6LXR7-F1
#
_cell.length_a   1.000
_cell.length_b   1.000
_cell.length_c   1.000
_cell.angle_alpha   90.00
_cell.angle_beta   90.00
_cell.angle_gamma   90.00
#
_symmetry.space_group_name_H-M   'P 1'
#
loop_
_entity.id
_entity.type
_entity.pdbx_description
1 polymer ?
#
loop_
_entity_poly.entity_id
_entity_poly.type
_entity_poly.pdbx_seq_one_letter_code
_entity_poly.pdbx_strand_id
1 'polypeptide(L)'
;MAEDWRGFLSDEGDGTMRIKAHGRMKVDARLVTDQNHLMKHADDRGPEQLINAASLPGIVGEAWGMADWHFGYGLPIGGVVATDTEHGDLGGAISPGGVGFDINCGVRMLALDATEKDIPNLKKLAGRLAGRIPAGASGKGGLDISMTDLDNLIHGGASAAVELGFGYDEDLKHLESQGKLNTEHGEISQRAKERGLRALGTLGSGNHFLELQTVGKTVDHATAE
;
A
#
# COMPACT_ATOMS: atom_id res chain seq x y z
N MET A 1 27.40 -17.69 -7.52
CA MET A 1 26.28 -18.11 -6.67
C MET A 1 26.18 -17.06 -5.58
N ALA A 2 25.00 -16.48 -5.33
CA ALA A 2 24.84 -15.60 -4.17
C ALA A 2 25.27 -16.38 -2.92
N GLU A 3 26.02 -15.75 -2.02
CA GLU A 3 26.27 -16.37 -0.71
C GLU A 3 24.92 -16.67 -0.05
N ASP A 4 24.79 -17.83 0.57
CA ASP A 4 23.56 -18.20 1.27
C ASP A 4 23.38 -17.24 2.45
N TRP A 5 22.42 -16.32 2.30
CA TRP A 5 22.14 -15.26 3.26
C TRP A 5 21.78 -15.79 4.65
N ARG A 6 21.34 -17.06 4.74
CA ARG A 6 21.07 -17.73 6.01
C ARG A 6 22.31 -17.83 6.90
N GLY A 7 23.52 -17.87 6.32
CA GLY A 7 24.77 -17.82 7.07
C GLY A 7 24.98 -16.50 7.83
N PHE A 8 24.25 -15.46 7.45
CA PHE A 8 24.29 -14.13 8.06
C PHE A 8 23.03 -13.81 8.88
N LEU A 9 22.10 -14.76 9.00
CA LEU A 9 20.85 -14.59 9.74
C LEU A 9 21.07 -14.86 11.23
N SER A 10 20.58 -13.95 12.07
CA SER A 10 20.54 -14.09 13.53
C SER A 10 19.16 -13.73 14.05
N ASP A 11 18.60 -14.60 14.90
CA ASP A 11 17.39 -14.31 15.68
C ASP A 11 17.72 -13.26 16.75
N GLU A 12 16.99 -12.13 16.75
CA GLU A 12 17.20 -11.04 17.72
C GLU A 12 16.22 -11.12 18.91
N GLY A 13 15.32 -12.11 18.94
CA GLY A 13 14.20 -12.17 19.87
C GLY A 13 12.99 -11.39 19.34
N ASP A 14 11.97 -11.19 20.18
CA ASP A 14 10.79 -10.33 19.95
C ASP A 14 9.97 -10.50 18.65
N GLY A 15 10.21 -11.56 17.88
CA GLY A 15 9.58 -11.78 16.60
C GLY A 15 10.31 -11.08 15.45
N THR A 16 11.60 -10.77 15.61
CA THR A 16 12.45 -10.23 14.56
C THR A 16 13.72 -11.04 14.36
N MET A 17 14.18 -11.09 13.10
CA MET A 17 15.47 -11.69 12.73
C MET A 17 16.25 -10.72 11.85
N ARG A 18 17.56 -10.64 12.08
CA ARG A 18 18.47 -9.76 11.33
C ARG A 18 19.34 -10.56 10.37
N ILE A 19 19.46 -10.08 9.14
CA ILE A 19 20.46 -10.51 8.17
C ILE A 19 21.58 -9.48 8.19
N LYS A 20 22.74 -9.86 8.73
CA LYS A 20 23.90 -8.97 8.79
C LYS A 20 24.37 -8.60 7.38
N ALA A 21 24.73 -7.35 7.17
CA ALA A 21 25.23 -6.83 5.90
C ALA A 21 26.43 -7.65 5.42
N HIS A 22 26.34 -8.10 4.17
CA HIS A 22 27.36 -8.87 3.49
C HIS A 22 27.31 -8.58 1.98
N GLY A 23 28.39 -8.93 1.28
CA GLY A 23 28.49 -8.70 -0.18
C GLY A 23 28.32 -7.23 -0.56
N ARG A 24 27.23 -6.91 -1.27
CA ARG A 24 26.93 -5.56 -1.78
C ARG A 24 26.01 -4.74 -0.87
N MET A 25 25.50 -5.33 0.21
CA MET A 25 24.65 -4.63 1.17
C MET A 25 25.41 -3.44 1.77
N LYS A 26 24.71 -2.30 1.88
CA LYS A 26 25.22 -1.09 2.52
C LYS A 26 24.76 -0.97 3.96
N VAL A 27 23.65 -1.64 4.30
CA VAL A 27 23.04 -1.70 5.62
C VAL A 27 22.61 -3.13 5.93
N ASP A 28 22.36 -3.43 7.21
CA ASP A 28 21.73 -4.69 7.60
C ASP A 28 20.28 -4.75 7.09
N ALA A 29 19.73 -5.96 7.01
CA ALA A 29 18.32 -6.17 6.76
C ALA A 29 17.65 -6.85 7.96
N ARG A 30 16.37 -6.56 8.18
CA ARG A 30 15.58 -7.10 9.28
C ARG A 30 14.24 -7.63 8.80
N LEU A 31 13.84 -8.79 9.28
CA LEU A 31 12.58 -9.44 8.99
C LEU A 31 11.75 -9.52 10.27
N VAL A 32 10.50 -9.10 10.21
CA VAL A 32 9.51 -9.42 11.25
C VAL A 32 9.08 -10.87 11.02
N THR A 33 9.68 -11.79 11.76
CA THR A 33 9.47 -13.23 11.63
C THR A 33 9.98 -13.96 12.87
N ASP A 34 9.34 -15.08 13.21
CA ASP A 34 9.90 -16.08 14.12
C ASP A 34 10.40 -17.30 13.33
N GLN A 35 10.97 -18.28 14.02
CA GLN A 35 11.47 -19.51 13.40
C GLN A 35 10.36 -20.31 12.71
N ASN A 36 9.14 -20.30 13.27
CA ASN A 36 8.02 -21.06 12.72
C ASN A 36 7.53 -20.43 11.41
N HIS A 37 7.42 -19.12 11.36
CA HIS A 37 7.06 -18.35 10.18
C HIS A 37 8.14 -18.54 9.09
N LEU A 38 9.42 -18.42 9.45
CA LEU A 38 10.52 -18.63 8.50
C LEU A 38 10.52 -20.04 7.89
N MET A 39 10.26 -21.08 8.69
CA MET A 39 10.17 -22.46 8.18
C MET A 39 8.98 -22.69 7.26
N LYS A 40 7.86 -22.00 7.47
CA LYS A 40 6.67 -22.10 6.62
C LYS A 40 6.85 -21.37 5.29
N HIS A 41 7.64 -20.29 5.29
CA HIS A 41 7.95 -19.49 4.11
C HIS A 41 9.32 -19.90 3.54
N ALA A 42 9.38 -21.06 2.89
CA ALA A 42 10.59 -21.61 2.29
C ALA A 42 11.02 -20.93 0.97
N ASP A 43 10.37 -19.83 0.58
CA ASP A 43 10.69 -19.09 -0.64
C ASP A 43 11.73 -18.00 -0.35
N ASP A 44 12.97 -18.28 -0.74
CA ASP A 44 14.11 -17.39 -0.52
C ASP A 44 14.07 -16.11 -1.33
N ARG A 45 13.22 -16.03 -2.34
CA ARG A 45 13.20 -14.87 -3.24
C ARG A 45 12.80 -13.59 -2.52
N GLY A 46 11.94 -13.66 -1.50
CA GLY A 46 11.56 -12.50 -0.69
C GLY A 46 12.75 -11.93 0.10
N PRO A 47 13.41 -12.74 0.95
CA PRO A 47 14.64 -12.36 1.64
C PRO A 47 15.76 -11.91 0.68
N GLU A 48 15.94 -12.59 -0.46
CA GLU A 48 16.90 -12.18 -1.48
C GLU A 48 16.60 -10.80 -2.07
N GLN A 49 15.32 -10.48 -2.31
CA GLN A 49 14.92 -9.14 -2.74
C GLN A 49 15.21 -8.09 -1.66
N LEU A 50 15.03 -8.42 -0.38
CA LEU A 50 15.36 -7.50 0.71
C LEU A 50 16.87 -7.23 0.80
N ILE A 51 17.70 -8.25 0.57
CA ILE A 51 19.17 -8.11 0.49
C ILE A 51 19.59 -7.23 -0.68
N ASN A 52 18.93 -7.38 -1.83
CA ASN A 52 19.14 -6.50 -2.98
C ASN A 52 18.72 -5.06 -2.64
N ALA A 53 17.61 -4.87 -1.93
CA ALA A 53 17.14 -3.56 -1.47
C ALA A 53 18.14 -2.92 -0.49
N ALA A 54 18.74 -3.70 0.41
CA ALA A 54 19.78 -3.27 1.33
C ALA A 54 21.07 -2.77 0.63
N SER A 55 21.18 -2.96 -0.68
CA SER A 55 22.31 -2.48 -1.51
C SER A 55 22.04 -1.12 -2.19
N LEU A 56 20.84 -0.54 -2.04
CA LEU A 56 20.43 0.68 -2.73
C LEU A 56 21.32 1.90 -2.39
N PRO A 57 21.74 2.72 -3.38
CA PRO A 57 22.34 4.03 -3.13
C PRO A 57 21.53 4.90 -2.17
N GLY A 58 22.21 5.49 -1.19
CA GLY A 58 21.60 6.35 -0.19
C GLY A 58 20.71 5.66 0.83
N ILE A 59 20.61 4.32 0.86
CA ILE A 59 19.82 3.66 1.89
C ILE A 59 20.29 4.02 3.30
N VAL A 60 19.35 4.29 4.20
CA VAL A 60 19.61 4.66 5.60
C VAL A 60 18.94 3.68 6.55
N GLY A 61 19.55 3.50 7.73
CA GLY A 61 19.03 2.58 8.74
C GLY A 61 19.23 1.12 8.35
N GLU A 62 18.13 0.39 8.19
CA GLU A 62 18.08 -1.04 7.82
C GLU A 62 17.01 -1.24 6.73
N ALA A 63 17.14 -2.29 5.93
CA ALA A 63 16.05 -2.71 5.04
C ALA A 63 15.09 -3.64 5.80
N TRP A 64 13.79 -3.34 5.81
CA TRP A 64 12.81 -4.09 6.58
C TRP A 64 11.90 -4.95 5.69
N GLY A 65 11.61 -6.17 6.13
CA GLY A 65 10.48 -6.97 5.64
C GLY A 65 9.47 -7.18 6.77
N MET A 66 8.25 -6.68 6.58
CA MET A 66 7.14 -6.77 7.54
C MET A 66 6.58 -8.19 7.63
N ALA A 67 5.75 -8.48 8.63
CA ALA A 67 5.34 -9.86 8.98
C ALA A 67 4.65 -10.64 7.85
N ASP A 68 4.17 -9.95 6.81
CA ASP A 68 3.53 -10.50 5.62
C ASP A 68 4.47 -10.53 4.39
N TRP A 69 5.78 -10.43 4.61
CA TRP A 69 6.77 -10.35 3.53
C TRP A 69 6.66 -11.56 2.59
N HIS A 70 6.73 -11.30 1.29
CA HIS A 70 6.79 -12.35 0.26
C HIS A 70 7.34 -11.81 -1.06
N PHE A 71 7.61 -12.73 -1.99
CA PHE A 71 8.18 -12.40 -3.30
C PHE A 71 7.34 -11.36 -4.06
N GLY A 72 7.98 -10.24 -4.40
CA GLY A 72 7.39 -9.12 -5.14
C GLY A 72 8.13 -8.79 -6.44
N TYR A 73 8.09 -7.54 -6.86
CA TYR A 73 8.79 -7.05 -8.07
C TYR A 73 9.86 -6.03 -7.68
N GLY A 74 11.13 -6.45 -7.67
CA GLY A 74 12.25 -5.63 -7.26
C GLY A 74 12.48 -5.67 -5.75
N LEU A 75 11.52 -5.18 -4.97
CA LEU A 75 11.47 -5.37 -3.51
C LEU A 75 10.43 -6.45 -3.15
N PRO A 76 10.55 -7.09 -1.98
CA PRO A 76 9.47 -7.95 -1.50
C PRO A 76 8.23 -7.11 -1.20
N ILE A 77 7.05 -7.71 -1.37
CA ILE A 77 5.84 -7.14 -0.75
C ILE A 77 6.04 -7.18 0.77
N GLY A 78 5.56 -6.16 1.48
CA GLY A 78 5.91 -5.94 2.90
C GLY A 78 7.31 -5.35 3.11
N GLY A 79 8.04 -5.01 2.04
CA GLY A 79 9.35 -4.38 2.13
C GLY A 79 9.26 -2.89 2.47
N VAL A 80 10.13 -2.41 3.36
CA VAL A 80 10.29 -0.99 3.70
C VAL A 80 11.77 -0.62 3.63
N VAL A 81 12.08 0.44 2.89
CA VAL A 81 13.41 1.05 2.82
C VAL A 81 13.26 2.57 2.86
N ALA A 82 14.25 3.24 3.43
CA ALA A 82 14.38 4.68 3.36
C ALA A 82 15.70 5.03 2.66
N THR A 83 15.68 6.02 1.77
CA THR A 83 16.87 6.53 1.10
C THR A 83 17.02 8.03 1.37
N ASP A 84 18.25 8.47 1.59
CA ASP A 84 18.61 9.86 1.87
C ASP A 84 18.54 10.69 0.58
N THR A 85 17.72 11.75 0.58
CA THR A 85 17.53 12.62 -0.59
C THR A 85 18.81 13.39 -0.96
N GLU A 86 19.73 13.58 -0.02
CA GLU A 86 20.99 14.32 -0.22
C GLU A 86 22.18 13.40 -0.53
N HIS A 87 21.93 12.10 -0.80
CA HIS A 87 23.01 11.15 -1.06
C HIS A 87 23.69 11.37 -2.42
N GLY A 88 24.90 11.94 -2.39
CA GLY A 88 25.68 12.19 -3.61
C GLY A 88 25.01 13.18 -4.55
N ASP A 89 25.42 13.22 -5.81
CA ASP A 89 24.98 14.27 -6.74
C ASP A 89 23.54 14.10 -7.26
N LEU A 90 22.99 12.87 -7.17
CA LEU A 90 21.67 12.53 -7.70
C LEU A 90 20.63 12.20 -6.62
N GLY A 91 21.02 12.28 -5.34
CA GLY A 91 20.23 11.80 -4.22
C GLY A 91 20.16 10.27 -4.10
N GLY A 92 19.47 9.81 -3.06
CA GLY A 92 19.21 8.41 -2.79
C GLY A 92 18.33 7.77 -3.86
N ALA A 93 18.46 6.46 -4.03
CA ALA A 93 17.75 5.76 -5.08
C ALA A 93 16.24 5.75 -4.84
N ILE A 94 15.47 5.93 -5.92
CA ILE A 94 14.03 5.70 -5.98
C ILE A 94 13.78 4.51 -6.90
N SER A 95 12.97 3.55 -6.45
CA SER A 95 12.63 2.35 -7.21
C SER A 95 11.11 2.23 -7.37
N PRO A 96 10.57 2.28 -8.60
CA PRO A 96 9.15 2.01 -8.84
C PRO A 96 8.70 0.64 -8.34
N GLY A 97 9.59 -0.36 -8.39
CA GLY A 97 9.32 -1.69 -7.82
C GLY A 97 9.25 -1.71 -6.29
N GLY A 98 9.85 -0.72 -5.62
CA GLY A 98 9.72 -0.52 -4.17
C GLY A 98 8.41 0.11 -3.74
N VAL A 99 7.73 0.82 -4.66
CA VAL A 99 6.38 1.38 -4.43
C VAL A 99 5.32 0.37 -4.83
N GLY A 100 5.51 -0.31 -5.96
CA GLY A 100 4.55 -1.26 -6.53
C GLY A 100 3.83 -0.70 -7.75
N PHE A 101 3.18 -1.59 -8.51
CA PHE A 101 2.45 -1.23 -9.73
C PHE A 101 1.13 -0.51 -9.43
N ASP A 102 0.46 -0.88 -8.34
CA ASP A 102 -0.77 -0.26 -7.87
C ASP A 102 -0.44 0.83 -6.85
N ILE A 103 0.02 1.96 -7.36
CA ILE A 103 0.47 3.11 -6.55
C ILE A 103 -0.71 3.59 -5.71
N ASN A 104 -0.50 3.66 -4.39
CA ASN A 104 -1.52 4.05 -3.41
C ASN A 104 -2.71 3.07 -3.31
N CYS A 105 -2.52 1.78 -3.64
CA CYS A 105 -3.43 0.76 -3.14
C CYS A 105 -3.49 0.86 -1.61
N GLY A 106 -4.70 1.01 -1.07
CA GLY A 106 -4.87 1.36 0.33
C GLY A 106 -6.24 1.02 0.86
N VAL A 107 -6.47 1.37 2.12
CA VAL A 107 -7.69 1.04 2.85
C VAL A 107 -8.33 2.33 3.35
N ARG A 108 -9.65 2.42 3.22
CA ARG A 108 -10.47 3.42 3.91
C ARG A 108 -11.49 2.70 4.77
N MET A 109 -11.54 3.04 6.05
CA MET A 109 -12.56 2.56 6.98
C MET A 109 -13.57 3.68 7.25
N LEU A 110 -14.86 3.36 7.18
CA LEU A 110 -15.94 4.26 7.58
C LEU A 110 -16.64 3.64 8.79
N ALA A 111 -16.60 4.32 9.93
CA ALA A 111 -17.34 3.93 11.11
C ALA A 111 -18.78 4.44 11.00
N LEU A 112 -19.75 3.56 11.24
CA LEU A 112 -21.15 3.92 11.30
C LEU A 112 -21.58 3.97 12.76
N ASP A 113 -22.41 4.95 13.12
CA ASP A 113 -23.16 4.96 14.38
C ASP A 113 -24.36 4.00 14.28
N ALA A 114 -24.06 2.73 14.00
CA ALA A 114 -25.02 1.67 13.78
C ALA A 114 -24.37 0.31 14.06
N THR A 115 -25.17 -0.62 14.57
CA THR A 115 -24.79 -2.02 14.76
C THR A 115 -25.42 -2.89 13.68
N GLU A 116 -24.97 -4.15 13.58
CA GLU A 116 -25.60 -5.15 12.69
C GLU A 116 -27.11 -5.27 12.95
N LYS A 117 -27.54 -5.12 14.21
CA LYS A 117 -28.95 -5.25 14.61
C LYS A 117 -29.83 -4.14 14.05
N ASP A 118 -29.23 -2.98 13.73
CA ASP A 118 -29.93 -1.83 13.16
C ASP A 118 -30.15 -1.99 11.64
N ILE A 119 -29.59 -3.05 11.03
CA ILE A 119 -29.71 -3.34 9.61
C ILE A 119 -30.68 -4.53 9.42
N PRO A 120 -31.94 -4.29 9.03
CA PRO A 120 -32.95 -5.36 8.99
C PRO A 120 -32.65 -6.47 7.98
N ASN A 121 -31.84 -6.19 6.96
CA ASN A 121 -31.48 -7.16 5.94
C ASN A 121 -30.11 -6.85 5.32
N LEU A 122 -29.06 -7.40 5.93
CA LEU A 122 -27.67 -7.29 5.45
C LEU A 122 -27.50 -7.78 4.01
N LYS A 123 -28.13 -8.90 3.65
CA LYS A 123 -28.02 -9.46 2.29
C LYS A 123 -28.55 -8.49 1.23
N LYS A 124 -29.67 -7.82 1.51
CA LYS A 124 -30.26 -6.81 0.63
C LYS A 124 -29.37 -5.57 0.56
N LEU A 125 -28.80 -5.12 1.69
CA LEU A 125 -27.87 -3.99 1.70
C LEU A 125 -26.61 -4.31 0.88
N ALA A 126 -25.98 -5.46 1.10
CA ALA A 126 -24.82 -5.93 0.34
C ALA A 126 -25.13 -5.99 -1.17
N GLY A 127 -26.30 -6.52 -1.55
CA GLY A 127 -26.74 -6.52 -2.95
C GLY A 127 -26.92 -5.11 -3.55
N ARG A 128 -27.41 -4.15 -2.76
CA ARG A 128 -27.52 -2.75 -3.19
C ARG A 128 -26.16 -2.07 -3.34
N LEU A 129 -25.21 -2.36 -2.45
CA LEU A 129 -23.84 -1.86 -2.54
C LEU A 129 -23.14 -2.42 -3.78
N ALA A 130 -23.19 -3.75 -3.97
CA ALA A 130 -22.61 -4.40 -5.15
C ALA A 130 -23.22 -3.90 -6.47
N GLY A 131 -24.51 -3.53 -6.49
CA GLY A 131 -25.15 -2.94 -7.66
C GLY A 131 -24.83 -1.46 -7.90
N ARG A 132 -24.30 -0.74 -6.90
CA ARG A 132 -23.98 0.69 -6.99
C ARG A 132 -22.48 0.98 -7.11
N ILE A 133 -21.64 0.05 -6.67
CA ILE A 133 -20.19 0.20 -6.64
C ILE A 133 -19.61 -0.81 -7.64
N PRO A 134 -19.26 -0.36 -8.85
CA PRO A 134 -18.76 -1.27 -9.87
C PRO A 134 -17.45 -1.92 -9.45
N ALA A 135 -17.29 -3.18 -9.81
CA ALA A 135 -16.07 -3.95 -9.59
C ALA A 135 -15.74 -4.81 -10.82
N GLY A 136 -14.51 -5.30 -10.86
CA GLY A 136 -13.97 -6.15 -11.92
C GLY A 136 -13.38 -5.40 -13.11
N ALA A 137 -12.84 -6.16 -14.05
CA ALA A 137 -12.13 -5.64 -15.23
C ALA A 137 -13.05 -5.15 -16.36
N SER A 138 -14.32 -4.85 -16.06
CA SER A 138 -15.37 -4.60 -17.07
C SER A 138 -15.13 -3.36 -17.95
N GLY A 139 -14.18 -2.50 -17.57
CA GLY A 139 -13.79 -1.29 -18.32
C GLY A 139 -14.88 -0.21 -18.37
N LYS A 140 -16.00 -0.41 -17.66
CA LYS A 140 -17.01 0.62 -17.43
C LYS A 140 -16.62 1.35 -16.15
N GLY A 141 -16.24 2.62 -16.30
CA GLY A 141 -15.94 3.50 -15.17
C GLY A 141 -17.14 3.61 -14.23
N GLY A 142 -16.87 3.92 -12.98
CA GLY A 142 -17.91 4.13 -11.97
C GLY A 142 -18.45 5.54 -11.91
N LEU A 143 -17.77 6.48 -12.58
CA LEU A 143 -18.15 7.89 -12.66
C LEU A 143 -18.16 8.36 -14.12
N ASP A 144 -19.06 9.29 -14.40
CA ASP A 144 -19.07 10.05 -15.66
C ASP A 144 -18.31 11.36 -15.42
N ILE A 145 -17.05 11.39 -15.87
CA ILE A 145 -16.14 12.53 -15.69
C ILE A 145 -15.39 12.83 -16.98
N SER A 146 -15.00 14.08 -17.17
CA SER A 146 -14.19 14.51 -18.31
C SER A 146 -12.69 14.29 -18.06
N MET A 147 -11.88 14.42 -19.12
CA MET A 147 -10.42 14.43 -18.98
C MET A 147 -9.93 15.60 -18.11
N THR A 148 -10.62 16.74 -18.17
CA THR A 148 -10.31 17.90 -17.33
C THR A 148 -10.58 17.62 -15.86
N ASP A 149 -11.69 16.95 -15.54
CA ASP A 149 -11.99 16.55 -14.16
C ASP A 149 -10.97 15.55 -13.64
N LEU A 150 -10.54 14.60 -14.48
CA LEU A 150 -9.47 13.66 -14.14
C LEU A 150 -8.16 14.40 -13.85
N ASP A 151 -7.79 15.38 -14.66
CA ASP A 151 -6.60 16.18 -14.42
C ASP A 151 -6.70 16.99 -13.13
N ASN A 152 -7.87 17.55 -12.82
CA ASN A 152 -8.10 18.22 -11.53
C ASN A 152 -7.95 17.23 -10.36
N LEU A 153 -8.45 15.99 -10.49
CA LEU A 153 -8.30 14.96 -9.48
C LEU A 153 -6.85 14.50 -9.28
N ILE A 154 -6.07 14.38 -10.36
CA ILE A 154 -4.66 13.99 -10.30
C ILE A 154 -3.85 15.01 -9.48
N HIS A 155 -4.12 16.31 -9.63
CA HIS A 155 -3.37 17.38 -8.95
C HIS A 155 -3.99 17.81 -7.61
N GLY A 156 -5.32 17.72 -7.49
CA GLY A 156 -6.08 18.16 -6.32
C GLY A 156 -6.39 17.06 -5.31
N GLY A 157 -6.22 15.79 -5.68
CA GLY A 157 -6.48 14.65 -4.82
C GLY A 157 -7.94 14.61 -4.34
N ALA A 158 -8.14 14.22 -3.09
CA ALA A 158 -9.46 14.13 -2.47
C ALA A 158 -10.20 15.48 -2.39
N SER A 159 -9.49 16.61 -2.29
CA SER A 159 -10.11 17.94 -2.28
C SER A 159 -10.86 18.21 -3.58
N ALA A 160 -10.26 17.88 -4.73
CA ALA A 160 -10.92 18.00 -6.03
C ALA A 160 -12.12 17.04 -6.16
N ALA A 161 -12.07 15.87 -5.52
CA ALA A 161 -13.22 14.96 -5.48
C ALA A 161 -14.40 15.60 -4.72
N VAL A 162 -14.15 16.25 -3.58
CA VAL A 162 -15.17 16.97 -2.81
C VAL A 162 -15.76 18.13 -3.61
N GLU A 163 -14.92 18.91 -4.31
CA GLU A 163 -15.39 20.00 -5.20
C GLU A 163 -16.29 19.50 -6.34
N LEU A 164 -16.05 18.29 -6.83
CA LEU A 164 -16.90 17.60 -7.81
C LEU A 164 -18.16 16.97 -7.20
N GLY A 165 -18.36 17.08 -5.89
CA GLY A 165 -19.51 16.55 -5.16
C GLY A 165 -19.35 15.11 -4.66
N PHE A 166 -18.13 14.58 -4.61
CA PHE A 166 -17.82 13.25 -4.11
C PHE A 166 -17.16 13.31 -2.73
N GLY A 167 -17.98 13.20 -1.68
CA GLY A 167 -17.55 13.25 -0.28
C GLY A 167 -17.88 14.58 0.38
N TYR A 168 -17.33 14.79 1.57
CA TYR A 168 -17.54 15.99 2.37
C TYR A 168 -16.20 16.63 2.75
N ASP A 169 -16.18 17.95 2.99
CA ASP A 169 -14.96 18.64 3.44
C ASP A 169 -14.37 18.04 4.72
N GLU A 170 -15.24 17.54 5.60
CA GLU A 170 -14.83 16.88 6.83
C GLU A 170 -14.14 15.53 6.63
N ASP A 171 -14.24 14.90 5.45
CA ASP A 171 -13.53 13.66 5.16
C ASP A 171 -12.02 13.91 5.08
N LEU A 172 -11.60 15.08 4.57
CA LEU A 172 -10.20 15.38 4.23
C LEU A 172 -9.26 15.28 5.44
N LYS A 173 -9.70 15.69 6.63
CA LYS A 173 -8.91 15.62 7.87
C LYS A 173 -8.66 14.19 8.36
N HIS A 174 -9.40 13.21 7.82
CA HIS A 174 -9.30 11.79 8.17
C HIS A 174 -8.53 10.96 7.13
N LEU A 175 -7.94 11.62 6.13
CA LEU A 175 -7.13 10.98 5.11
C LEU A 175 -5.64 11.22 5.39
N GLU A 176 -4.81 10.20 5.15
CA GLU A 176 -3.37 10.38 5.11
C GLU A 176 -3.00 11.48 4.11
N SER A 177 -2.09 12.37 4.51
CA SER A 177 -1.71 13.55 3.72
C SER A 177 -2.90 14.41 3.27
N GLN A 178 -4.02 14.38 4.01
CA GLN A 178 -5.28 15.02 3.64
C GLN A 178 -5.80 14.62 2.25
N GLY A 179 -5.42 13.42 1.79
CA GLY A 179 -5.80 12.88 0.48
C GLY A 179 -5.12 13.56 -0.70
N LYS A 180 -3.99 14.24 -0.48
CA LYS A 180 -3.20 14.88 -1.55
C LYS A 180 -1.70 14.79 -1.27
N LEU A 181 -0.96 14.26 -2.24
CA LEU A 181 0.50 14.39 -2.28
C LEU A 181 0.86 15.58 -3.16
N ASN A 182 1.71 16.48 -2.66
CA ASN A 182 2.15 17.64 -3.42
C ASN A 182 3.12 17.20 -4.52
N THR A 183 2.89 17.66 -5.74
CA THR A 183 3.74 17.37 -6.89
C THR A 183 4.17 18.69 -7.54
N GLU A 184 5.46 18.94 -7.62
CA GLU A 184 6.00 20.09 -8.36
C GLU A 184 6.05 19.80 -9.87
N HIS A 185 6.42 18.57 -10.22
CA HIS A 185 6.54 18.09 -11.59
C HIS A 185 5.99 16.67 -11.69
N GLY A 186 4.78 16.51 -12.22
CA GLY A 186 4.11 15.22 -12.36
C GLY A 186 3.49 15.07 -13.75
N GLU A 187 4.21 14.44 -14.68
CA GLU A 187 3.63 14.09 -15.98
C GLU A 187 3.08 12.67 -15.94
N ILE A 188 1.76 12.53 -16.08
CA ILE A 188 1.10 11.24 -16.28
C ILE A 188 0.93 11.03 -17.78
N SER A 189 1.41 9.90 -18.29
CA SER A 189 1.27 9.57 -19.72
C SER A 189 -0.20 9.55 -20.16
N GLN A 190 -0.45 9.95 -21.41
CA GLN A 190 -1.80 9.94 -21.99
C GLN A 190 -2.48 8.57 -21.88
N ARG A 191 -1.73 7.48 -22.10
CA ARG A 191 -2.23 6.11 -21.95
C ARG A 191 -2.70 5.80 -20.52
N ALA A 192 -1.98 6.29 -19.51
CA ALA A 192 -2.37 6.09 -18.11
C ALA A 192 -3.64 6.88 -17.78
N LYS A 193 -3.76 8.13 -18.26
CA LYS A 193 -4.97 8.95 -18.10
C LYS A 193 -6.20 8.29 -18.76
N GLU A 194 -6.07 7.82 -19.99
CA GLU A 194 -7.15 7.13 -20.72
C GLU A 194 -7.60 5.85 -20.01
N ARG A 195 -6.68 5.11 -19.40
CA ARG A 195 -7.00 3.95 -18.58
C ARG A 195 -7.70 4.35 -17.28
N GLY A 196 -7.22 5.40 -16.60
CA GLY A 196 -7.80 5.93 -15.37
C GLY A 196 -9.23 6.44 -15.57
N LEU A 197 -9.47 7.16 -16.65
CA LEU A 197 -10.80 7.68 -17.01
C LEU A 197 -11.87 6.57 -17.11
N ARG A 198 -11.47 5.39 -17.61
CA ARG A 198 -12.37 4.23 -17.74
C ARG A 198 -12.51 3.40 -16.46
N ALA A 199 -11.75 3.71 -15.42
CA ALA A 199 -11.66 2.90 -14.20
C ALA A 199 -12.03 3.66 -12.92
N LEU A 200 -12.03 4.99 -12.95
CA LEU A 200 -12.30 5.80 -11.76
C LEU A 200 -13.70 5.52 -11.20
N GLY A 201 -13.80 5.47 -9.86
CA GLY A 201 -15.04 5.15 -9.15
C GLY A 201 -15.40 3.67 -9.11
N THR A 202 -14.44 2.78 -9.38
CA THR A 202 -14.62 1.33 -9.29
C THR A 202 -13.66 0.71 -8.28
N LEU A 203 -14.02 -0.45 -7.72
CA LEU A 203 -13.11 -1.20 -6.83
C LEU A 203 -11.95 -1.85 -7.59
N GLY A 204 -12.13 -2.15 -8.88
CA GLY A 204 -11.18 -2.97 -9.63
C GLY A 204 -11.30 -4.47 -9.30
N SER A 205 -10.17 -5.19 -9.34
CA SER A 205 -10.11 -6.65 -9.21
C SER A 205 -8.93 -7.07 -8.34
N GLY A 206 -8.69 -8.38 -8.17
CA GLY A 206 -7.59 -8.87 -7.34
C GLY A 206 -8.00 -8.89 -5.87
N ASN A 207 -7.20 -8.29 -5.00
CA ASN A 207 -7.45 -8.19 -3.56
C ASN A 207 -8.27 -6.94 -3.17
N HIS A 208 -8.88 -6.24 -4.13
CA HIS A 208 -9.71 -5.08 -3.87
C HIS A 208 -11.15 -5.49 -3.57
N PHE A 209 -11.70 -5.04 -2.45
CA PHE A 209 -13.06 -5.36 -2.01
C PHE A 209 -13.66 -4.22 -1.19
N LEU A 210 -14.97 -4.30 -1.01
CA LEU A 210 -15.69 -3.57 0.02
C LEU A 210 -16.37 -4.60 0.91
N GLU A 211 -16.23 -4.42 2.22
CA GLU A 211 -16.83 -5.30 3.21
C GLU A 211 -17.62 -4.48 4.24
N LEU A 212 -18.65 -5.13 4.78
CA LEU A 212 -19.37 -4.64 5.96
C LEU A 212 -18.90 -5.47 7.14
N GLN A 213 -18.33 -4.80 8.14
CA GLN A 213 -17.73 -5.44 9.30
C GLN A 213 -18.44 -5.03 10.58
N THR A 214 -18.30 -5.85 11.62
CA THR A 214 -18.67 -5.49 12.99
C THR A 214 -17.44 -5.61 13.88
N VAL A 215 -17.34 -4.74 14.88
CA VAL A 215 -16.24 -4.78 15.85
C VAL A 215 -16.40 -6.04 16.71
N GLY A 216 -15.58 -7.06 16.44
CA GLY A 216 -15.64 -8.33 17.16
C GLY A 216 -15.01 -8.28 18.55
N LYS A 217 -13.91 -7.54 18.71
CA LYS A 217 -13.19 -7.39 19.98
C LYS A 217 -12.41 -6.07 20.01
N THR A 218 -12.52 -5.36 21.12
CA THR A 218 -11.63 -4.23 21.44
C THR A 218 -10.45 -4.74 22.27
N VAL A 219 -9.22 -4.43 21.84
CA VAL A 219 -7.98 -4.83 22.53
C VAL A 219 -7.37 -3.69 23.34
N ASP A 220 -7.57 -2.46 22.89
CA ASP A 220 -7.21 -1.23 23.58
C ASP A 220 -8.45 -0.32 23.58
N HIS A 221 -9.01 -0.11 24.77
CA HIS A 221 -10.22 0.70 24.92
C HIS A 221 -9.95 2.19 24.81
N ALA A 222 -8.78 2.67 25.26
CA ALA A 222 -8.47 4.08 25.26
C ALA A 222 -8.22 4.60 23.82
N THR A 223 -7.68 3.75 22.95
CA THR A 223 -7.50 4.08 21.53
C THR A 223 -8.80 3.94 20.72
N ALA A 224 -9.74 3.12 21.19
CA ALA A 224 -11.00 2.86 20.48
C ALA A 224 -12.10 3.91 20.74
N GLU A 225 -12.04 4.59 21.89
CA GLU A 225 -12.91 5.73 22.24
C GLU A 225 -12.49 7.03 21.53
#